data_AF-A0A938XGE0-F1
#
_entry.id   AF-A0A938XGE0-F1
#
_cell.length_a   1.000
_cell.length_b   1.000
_cell.length_c   1.000
_cell.angle_alpha   90.00
_cell.angle_beta   90.00
_cell.angle_gamma   90.00
#
_symmetry.space_group_name_H-M   'P 1'
#
loop_
_entity.id
_entity.type
_entity.pdbx_description
1 polymer ?
#
loop_
_entity_poly.entity_id
_entity_poly.type
_entity_poly.pdbx_seq_one_letter_code
_entity_poly.pdbx_strand_id
1 'polypeptide(L)' 'MAKQKKPVHRVQMTEGKRNIIHQLLEEYDIQTAEDIQDALKDLLGGTIKEMMEA' A
#
# COMPACT_ATOMS: atom_id res chain seq x y z
N MET A 1 19.91 15.56 21.11
CA MET A 1 18.59 16.01 20.61
C MET A 1 17.75 14.79 20.29
N ALA A 2 16.61 14.59 20.95
CA ALA A 2 15.74 13.44 20.72
C ALA A 2 14.97 13.63 19.41
N LYS A 3 15.10 12.70 18.46
CA LYS A 3 14.32 12.70 17.21
C LYS A 3 12.83 12.61 17.60
N GLN A 4 12.04 13.63 17.27
CA GLN A 4 10.59 13.59 17.46
C GLN A 4 10.05 12.37 16.71
N LYS A 5 9.40 11.44 17.42
CA LYS A 5 8.78 10.28 16.78
C LYS A 5 7.63 10.79 15.90
N LYS A 6 7.67 10.47 14.60
CA LYS A 6 6.57 10.78 13.69
C LYS A 6 5.26 10.20 14.27
N PRO A 7 4.14 10.93 14.26
CA PRO A 7 2.88 10.39 14.73
C PRO A 7 2.57 9.12 13.94
N VAL A 8 2.43 7.99 14.65
CA VAL A 8 2.06 6.73 14.01
C VAL A 8 0.65 6.90 13.48
N HIS A 9 0.51 6.95 12.16
CA HIS A 9 -0.80 7.02 11.53
C HIS A 9 -1.54 5.71 11.83
N ARG A 10 -2.58 5.78 12.66
CA ARG A 10 -3.43 4.63 12.95
C ARG A 10 -4.33 4.37 11.76
N VAL A 11 -4.02 3.33 11.00
CA VAL A 11 -4.87 2.88 9.89
C VAL A 11 -6.17 2.32 10.48
N GLN A 12 -7.29 2.99 10.22
CA GLN A 12 -8.60 2.38 10.37
C GLN A 12 -8.87 1.48 9.17
N MET A 13 -9.28 0.24 9.42
CA MET A 13 -9.65 -0.71 8.37
C MET A 13 -11.06 -0.40 7.88
N THR A 14 -11.16 0.21 6.70
CA THR A 14 -12.41 0.43 6.00
C THR A 14 -12.63 -0.69 4.98
N GLU A 15 -13.86 -0.81 4.48
CA GLU A 15 -14.18 -1.80 3.44
C GLU A 15 -13.33 -1.62 2.18
N GLY A 16 -13.16 -0.38 1.71
CA GLY A 16 -12.26 -0.09 0.58
C GLY A 16 -10.83 -0.56 0.81
N LYS A 17 -10.28 -0.40 2.03
CA LYS A 17 -8.94 -0.90 2.35
C LYS A 17 -8.87 -2.42 2.38
N ARG A 18 -9.92 -3.10 2.84
CA ARG A 18 -10.01 -4.57 2.76
C ARG A 18 -10.03 -5.04 1.32
N ASN A 19 -10.81 -4.40 0.46
CA ASN A 19 -10.91 -4.78 -0.94
C ASN A 19 -9.57 -4.64 -1.67
N ILE A 20 -8.83 -3.55 -1.42
CA ILE A 20 -7.48 -3.36 -1.97
C ILE A 20 -6.54 -4.49 -1.50
N ILE A 21 -6.57 -4.85 -0.22
CA ILE A 21 -5.73 -5.94 0.31
C ILE A 21 -6.12 -7.29 -0.31
N HIS A 22 -7.41 -7.57 -0.48
CA HIS A 22 -7.89 -8.79 -1.13
C HIS A 22 -7.42 -8.89 -2.58
N GLN A 23 -7.57 -7.81 -3.36
CA GLN A 23 -7.09 -7.77 -4.75
C GLN A 23 -5.58 -7.99 -4.83
N LEU A 24 -4.81 -7.36 -3.93
CA LEU A 24 -3.36 -7.57 -3.88
C LEU A 24 -2.98 -9.03 -3.60
N LEU A 25 -3.69 -9.71 -2.70
CA LEU A 25 -3.43 -11.13 -2.39
C LEU A 25 -3.88 -12.09 -3.50
N GLU A 26 -4.82 -11.69 -4.34
CA GLU A 26 -5.31 -12.50 -5.47
C GLU A 26 -4.47 -12.29 -6.73
N GLU A 27 -4.04 -11.06 -7.01
CA GLU A 27 -3.34 -10.68 -8.24
C GLU A 27 -1.82 -10.86 -8.17
N TYR A 28 -1.23 -10.79 -6.96
CA TYR A 28 0.21 -10.94 -6.75
C TYR A 28 0.52 -12.28 -6.07
N ASP A 29 1.62 -12.93 -6.47
CA ASP A 29 2.15 -14.11 -5.78
C ASP A 29 2.87 -13.69 -4.50
N ILE A 30 2.09 -13.43 -3.44
CA ILE A 30 2.61 -12.98 -2.15
C ILE A 30 3.10 -14.17 -1.34
N GLN A 31 4.42 -14.26 -1.14
CA GLN A 31 5.04 -15.32 -0.32
C GLN A 31 5.65 -14.76 0.97
N THR A 32 5.99 -13.47 0.96
CA THR A 32 6.71 -12.80 2.03
C THR A 32 6.14 -11.40 2.33
N ALA A 33 6.55 -10.83 3.44
CA ALA A 33 6.23 -9.45 3.78
C ALA A 33 6.93 -8.42 2.86
N GLU A 34 7.97 -8.83 2.13
CA GLU A 34 8.66 -8.00 1.15
C GLU A 34 7.81 -7.90 -0.12
N ASP A 35 7.23 -9.01 -0.58
CA ASP A 35 6.33 -9.03 -1.75
C ASP A 35 5.11 -8.11 -1.54
N ILE A 36 4.59 -8.04 -0.31
CA ILE A 36 3.51 -7.09 0.04
C ILE A 36 3.95 -5.65 -0.17
N GLN A 37 5.19 -5.32 0.23
CA GLN A 37 5.71 -3.95 0.08
C GLN A 37 5.92 -3.60 -1.39
N ASP A 38 6.41 -4.54 -2.19
CA ASP A 38 6.67 -4.31 -3.61
C ASP A 38 5.36 -4.20 -4.40
N ALA A 39 4.39 -5.09 -4.16
CA ALA A 39 3.06 -4.98 -4.74
C ALA A 39 2.37 -3.65 -4.41
N LEU A 40 2.52 -3.15 -3.16
CA LEU A 40 1.99 -1.84 -2.76
C LEU A 40 2.71 -0.67 -3.45
N LYS A 41 4.03 -0.75 -3.65
CA LYS A 41 4.79 0.29 -4.37
C LYS A 41 4.35 0.35 -5.83
N ASP A 42 4.21 -0.81 -6.47
CA ASP A 42 3.81 -0.92 -7.87
C ASP A 42 2.38 -0.38 -8.08
N LEU A 43 1.44 -0.80 -7.22
CA LEU A 43 0.05 -0.30 -7.25
C LEU A 43 0.01 1.24 -7.13
N LEU A 44 0.70 1.80 -6.13
CA LEU A 44 0.73 3.25 -5.92
C LEU A 44 1.44 3.98 -7.07
N GLY A 45 2.52 3.41 -7.60
CA GLY A 45 3.25 3.98 -8.74
C GLY A 45 2.39 4.04 -10.01
N GLY A 46 1.65 2.97 -10.29
CA GLY A 46 0.69 2.90 -11.39
C GLY A 46 -0.42 3.94 -11.25
N THR A 47 -1.06 4.02 -10.08
CA THR A 47 -2.12 5.02 -9.83
C THR A 47 -1.62 6.46 -9.99
N ILE A 48 -0.43 6.79 -9.47
CA ILE A 48 0.13 8.14 -9.61
C ILE A 48 0.41 8.45 -11.08
N LYS A 49 0.97 7.50 -11.83
CA LYS A 49 1.27 7.67 -13.24
C LYS A 49 -0.01 7.95 -14.04
N GLU A 50 -1.06 7.17 -13.82
CA GLU A 50 -2.37 7.40 -14.45
C GLU A 50 -2.92 8.78 -14.12
N MET A 51 -2.79 9.24 -12.87
CA MET A 51 -3.22 10.59 -12.46
C MET A 51 -2.38 11.72 -13.07
N MET A 52 -1.13 11.45 -13.44
CA MET A 52 -0.22 12.45 -14.03
C MET A 52 -0.31 12.50 -15.56
N GLU A 53 -0.72 11.41 -16.19
CA GLU A 53 -0.89 11.30 -17.64
C GLU A 53 -2.31 11.65 -18.11
N ALA A 54 -3.26 11.83 -17.17
CA ALA A 54 -4.60 12.37 -17.39
C ALA A 54 -4.63 13.91 -17.37
#